data_AF-X6NB53-F1
#
_entry.id   AF-X6NB53-F1
#
_cell.length_a   1.000
_cell.length_b   1.000
_cell.length_c   1.000
_cell.angle_alpha   90.00
_cell.angle_beta   90.00
_cell.angle_gamma   90.00
#
_symmetry.space_group_name_H-M   'P 1'
#
loop_
_entity.id
_entity.type
_entity.pdbx_description
1 polymer ?
#
loop_
_entity_poly.entity_id
_entity_poly.type
_entity_poly.pdbx_seq_one_letter_code
_entity_poly.pdbx_strand_id
1 'polypeptide(L)'
;KKPYTEYYDIWVVLQEEEDTLKARVLEECMYIFFLKKTEWLLIYIYKYIFLKKKRQSKYHKHKSVESKTQEIKKIFIDKGLYKYPVSLTDQPGEADSTGRDREHATNLVTYLRGIEFIHAIVLVKNYQDARISETYQNMLKNLESMLGRDVWKHMIIVMTRVEGPKAKKAPEYGKEFSNKIREILKLTKEEAPLPVLGLSNFDEQYLEPLQILINELVPQLGKFHCNNLHSPLEELENELVAKVRETDAAFAKYDEFRQDLDGLYARLITTEQRLKSLDNSFVSMFTQDPNLKHLIDAIVLYFFFCNIHQRIIYNT
;
A
#
# COMPACT_ATOMS: atom_id res chain seq x y z
N LYS A 1 40.49 -7.25 2.35
CA LYS A 1 39.66 -8.19 1.55
C LYS A 1 38.58 -8.75 2.47
N LYS A 2 37.38 -8.16 2.49
CA LYS A 2 36.21 -8.90 2.98
C LYS A 2 35.77 -9.86 1.85
N PRO A 3 35.35 -11.09 2.16
CA PRO A 3 35.05 -12.08 1.14
C PRO A 3 33.77 -11.71 0.39
N TYR A 4 33.77 -11.96 -0.92
CA TYR A 4 32.66 -11.76 -1.87
C TYR A 4 31.34 -12.48 -1.47
N THR A 5 31.38 -13.36 -0.46
CA THR A 5 30.25 -14.15 0.01
C THR A 5 29.14 -13.31 0.64
N GLU A 6 29.49 -12.25 1.40
CA GLU A 6 28.48 -11.41 2.07
C GLU A 6 27.59 -10.64 1.07
N TYR A 7 28.11 -10.31 -0.12
CA TYR A 7 27.32 -9.63 -1.16
C TYR A 7 26.46 -10.59 -1.98
N TYR A 8 26.89 -11.84 -2.12
CA TYR A 8 26.12 -12.87 -2.83
C TYR A 8 24.88 -13.28 -2.04
N ASP A 9 25.01 -13.40 -0.71
CA ASP A 9 23.88 -13.75 0.17
C ASP A 9 22.81 -12.66 0.17
N ILE A 10 23.21 -11.38 0.13
CA ILE A 10 22.28 -10.25 0.01
C ILE A 10 21.59 -10.25 -1.36
N TRP A 11 22.31 -10.60 -2.43
CA TRP A 11 21.76 -10.66 -3.79
C TRP A 11 20.71 -11.77 -3.94
N VAL A 12 20.97 -12.96 -3.37
CA VAL A 12 20.00 -14.08 -3.39
C VAL A 12 18.71 -13.72 -2.66
N VAL A 13 18.80 -13.07 -1.49
CA VAL A 13 17.62 -12.64 -0.72
C VAL A 13 16.77 -11.63 -1.50
N LEU A 14 17.40 -10.65 -2.16
CA LEU A 14 16.68 -9.65 -2.94
C LEU A 14 15.98 -10.25 -4.17
N GLN A 15 16.60 -11.25 -4.81
CA GLN A 15 16.03 -11.97 -5.95
C GLN A 15 14.79 -12.79 -5.55
N GLU A 16 14.84 -13.49 -4.40
CA GLU A 16 13.72 -14.25 -3.86
C GLU A 16 12.53 -13.35 -3.45
N GLU A 17 12.81 -12.17 -2.90
CA GLU A 17 11.77 -11.17 -2.58
C GLU A 17 11.09 -10.62 -3.85
N GLU A 18 11.85 -10.34 -4.91
CA GLU A 18 11.34 -9.85 -6.20
C GLU A 18 10.42 -10.88 -6.89
N ASP A 19 10.83 -12.15 -6.94
CA ASP A 19 10.05 -13.22 -7.56
C ASP A 19 8.76 -13.52 -6.76
N THR A 20 8.81 -13.42 -5.44
CA THR A 20 7.62 -13.56 -4.57
C THR A 20 6.62 -12.41 -4.78
N LEU A 21 7.12 -11.19 -4.98
CA LEU A 21 6.29 -10.02 -5.29
C LEU A 21 5.65 -10.13 -6.69
N LYS A 22 6.41 -10.55 -7.71
CA LYS A 22 5.90 -10.78 -9.08
C LYS A 22 4.81 -11.86 -9.13
N ALA A 23 4.98 -12.95 -8.38
CA ALA A 23 3.98 -14.01 -8.29
C ALA A 23 2.66 -13.52 -7.67
N ARG A 24 2.74 -12.69 -6.61
CA ARG A 24 1.55 -12.09 -5.98
C ARG A 24 0.81 -11.12 -6.89
N VAL A 25 1.52 -10.28 -7.65
CA VAL A 25 0.92 -9.34 -8.61
C VAL A 25 0.21 -10.08 -9.75
N LEU A 26 0.78 -11.19 -10.24
CA LEU A 26 0.17 -12.02 -11.29
C LEU A 26 -1.09 -12.76 -10.83
N GLU A 27 -1.16 -13.14 -9.56
CA GLU A 27 -2.33 -13.83 -8.98
C GLU A 27 -3.52 -12.88 -8.78
N GLU A 28 -3.26 -11.59 -8.51
CA GLU A 28 -4.30 -10.56 -8.32
C GLU A 28 -4.84 -9.96 -9.65
N CYS A 29 -4.08 -10.02 -10.76
CA CYS A 29 -4.47 -9.39 -12.03
C CYS A 29 -5.47 -10.18 -12.90
N MET A 30 -5.92 -11.39 -12.49
CA MET A 30 -6.63 -12.33 -13.38
C MET A 30 -8.18 -12.28 -13.31
N TYR A 31 -8.79 -11.20 -12.81
CA TYR A 31 -10.25 -11.04 -12.76
C TYR A 31 -10.71 -9.70 -13.36
N ILE A 32 -10.92 -9.65 -14.67
CA ILE A 32 -11.59 -8.52 -15.35
C ILE A 32 -12.76 -9.04 -16.17
N PHE A 33 -14.00 -8.83 -15.71
CA PHE A 33 -15.22 -9.11 -16.45
C PHE A 33 -15.93 -7.83 -16.90
N PHE A 34 -16.27 -7.82 -18.18
CA PHE A 34 -17.02 -6.79 -18.93
C PHE A 34 -18.45 -6.59 -18.42
N LEU A 35 -18.90 -5.33 -18.21
CA LEU A 35 -20.33 -5.00 -18.25
C LEU A 35 -20.60 -3.65 -18.94
N LYS A 36 -21.35 -3.72 -20.05
CA LYS A 36 -21.83 -2.60 -20.87
C LYS A 36 -23.07 -1.93 -20.26
N LYS A 37 -23.09 -0.59 -20.39
CA LYS A 37 -24.23 0.36 -20.51
C LYS A 37 -25.64 -0.19 -20.23
N THR A 38 -26.25 0.26 -19.15
CA THR A 38 -27.70 0.56 -19.04
C THR A 38 -27.94 1.39 -17.78
N GLU A 39 -28.96 2.24 -17.79
CA GLU A 39 -29.29 3.18 -16.71
C GLU A 39 -29.91 2.44 -15.50
N TRP A 40 -29.11 2.17 -14.46
CA TRP A 40 -29.55 1.44 -13.25
C TRP A 40 -29.30 2.25 -11.97
N LEU A 41 -30.25 2.26 -11.03
CA LEU A 41 -30.01 2.77 -9.67
C LEU A 41 -29.13 1.77 -8.88
N LEU A 42 -27.81 2.00 -8.87
CA LEU A 42 -26.89 1.25 -8.01
C LEU A 42 -26.83 1.89 -6.61
N ILE A 43 -27.17 1.10 -5.60
CA ILE A 43 -27.16 1.48 -4.18
C ILE A 43 -26.15 0.59 -3.47
N TYR A 44 -25.14 1.23 -2.90
CA TYR A 44 -24.05 0.56 -2.23
C TYR A 44 -24.36 0.48 -0.73
N ILE A 45 -24.33 -0.70 -0.10
CA ILE A 45 -24.60 -0.82 1.34
C ILE A 45 -23.31 -1.17 2.08
N TYR A 46 -22.85 -0.24 2.90
CA TYR A 46 -21.76 -0.44 3.86
C TYR A 46 -22.31 -1.05 5.14
N LYS A 47 -22.20 -2.37 5.28
CA LYS A 47 -22.88 -3.11 6.34
C LYS A 47 -21.94 -3.48 7.49
N TYR A 48 -21.90 -2.67 8.55
CA TYR A 48 -21.25 -3.05 9.82
C TYR A 48 -22.23 -3.89 10.68
N ILE A 49 -22.24 -5.21 10.50
CA ILE A 49 -23.02 -6.10 11.38
C ILE A 49 -22.19 -6.57 12.58
N PHE A 50 -22.48 -6.03 13.75
CA PHE A 50 -22.19 -6.69 15.03
C PHE A 50 -23.38 -7.58 15.43
N LEU A 51 -23.39 -8.83 14.95
CA LEU A 51 -24.38 -9.86 15.34
C LEU A 51 -23.83 -10.69 16.51
N LYS A 52 -24.09 -10.24 17.75
CA LYS A 52 -23.87 -11.04 18.96
C LYS A 52 -25.03 -12.03 19.11
N LYS A 53 -24.84 -13.31 18.76
CA LYS A 53 -25.83 -14.36 19.05
C LYS A 53 -25.77 -14.72 20.53
N LYS A 54 -26.91 -14.58 21.20
CA LYS A 54 -27.15 -15.00 22.59
C LYS A 54 -27.05 -16.54 22.64
N ARG A 55 -25.99 -17.06 23.28
CA ARG A 55 -26.00 -18.36 23.96
C ARG A 55 -25.49 -18.09 25.37
N GLN A 56 -26.31 -18.38 26.36
CA GLN A 56 -25.88 -18.44 27.76
C GLN A 56 -24.82 -19.54 27.87
N SER A 57 -23.58 -19.17 28.22
CA SER A 57 -22.81 -19.75 29.32
C SER A 57 -21.40 -19.16 29.35
N LYS A 58 -20.94 -18.89 30.58
CA LYS A 58 -19.57 -18.62 31.06
C LYS A 58 -18.68 -17.65 30.27
N TYR A 59 -18.39 -16.53 30.93
CA TYR A 59 -17.28 -15.61 30.70
C TYR A 59 -16.02 -16.31 30.18
N HIS A 60 -15.59 -15.97 28.96
CA HIS A 60 -14.20 -16.02 28.49
C HIS A 60 -13.91 -14.75 27.68
N LYS A 61 -12.75 -14.16 27.96
CA LYS A 61 -12.19 -12.91 27.40
C LYS A 61 -11.94 -13.00 25.88
N HIS A 62 -12.00 -11.83 25.24
CA HIS A 62 -11.63 -11.50 23.85
C HIS A 62 -12.20 -12.41 22.75
N LYS A 63 -13.24 -11.95 22.04
CA LYS A 63 -13.66 -12.51 20.74
C LYS A 63 -13.29 -11.53 19.64
N SER A 64 -12.50 -12.02 18.70
CA SER A 64 -12.20 -11.45 17.38
C SER A 64 -13.46 -10.93 16.70
N VAL A 65 -13.33 -9.80 15.99
CA VAL A 65 -14.38 -9.22 15.15
C VAL A 65 -14.18 -9.81 13.75
N GLU A 66 -14.73 -10.99 13.51
CA GLU A 66 -14.67 -11.64 12.19
C GLU A 66 -15.77 -11.09 11.27
N SER A 67 -15.40 -10.65 10.06
CA SER A 67 -16.37 -10.21 9.05
C SER A 67 -17.24 -11.39 8.58
N LYS A 68 -18.56 -11.19 8.47
CA LYS A 68 -19.50 -12.23 7.99
C LYS A 68 -19.60 -12.31 6.47
N THR A 69 -19.26 -11.23 5.78
CA THR A 69 -19.22 -11.16 4.32
C THR A 69 -17.75 -11.16 3.94
N GLN A 70 -17.36 -12.10 3.09
CA GLN A 70 -15.97 -12.30 2.66
C GLN A 70 -15.76 -11.87 1.20
N GLU A 71 -16.84 -11.82 0.43
CA GLU A 71 -16.86 -11.48 -1.00
C GLU A 71 -17.96 -10.45 -1.27
N ILE A 72 -17.76 -9.64 -2.30
CA ILE A 72 -18.73 -8.67 -2.78
C ILE A 72 -19.96 -9.41 -3.33
N LYS A 73 -21.14 -9.16 -2.75
CA LYS A 73 -22.39 -9.77 -3.21
C LYS A 73 -23.28 -8.73 -3.86
N LYS A 74 -23.74 -9.04 -5.08
CA LYS A 74 -24.71 -8.21 -5.81
C LYS A 74 -26.09 -8.84 -5.74
N ILE A 75 -27.09 -8.06 -5.39
CA ILE A 75 -28.50 -8.46 -5.41
C ILE A 75 -29.25 -7.48 -6.31
N PHE A 76 -30.07 -8.02 -7.20
CA PHE A 76 -30.96 -7.23 -8.03
C PHE A 76 -32.40 -7.39 -7.54
N ILE A 77 -33.10 -6.27 -7.39
CA ILE A 77 -34.51 -6.21 -7.01
C ILE A 77 -35.24 -5.53 -8.17
N ASP A 78 -36.13 -6.28 -8.81
CA ASP A 78 -36.93 -5.77 -9.90
C ASP A 78 -37.98 -4.77 -9.40
N LYS A 79 -38.56 -4.01 -10.32
CA LYS A 79 -39.61 -3.03 -10.03
C LYS A 79 -40.83 -3.71 -9.43
N GLY A 80 -41.44 -3.06 -8.43
CA GLY A 80 -42.64 -3.56 -7.75
C GLY A 80 -42.67 -3.10 -6.31
N LEU A 81 -41.71 -3.56 -5.52
CA LEU A 81 -41.55 -3.13 -4.11
C LEU A 81 -41.13 -1.65 -4.01
N TYR A 82 -40.34 -1.20 -4.99
CA TYR A 82 -39.82 0.16 -5.12
C TYR A 82 -40.20 0.77 -6.49
N LYS A 83 -40.12 2.09 -6.58
CA LYS A 83 -40.44 2.87 -7.79
C LYS A 83 -39.46 2.60 -8.93
N TYR A 84 -38.21 2.28 -8.59
CA TYR A 84 -37.12 1.99 -9.53
C TYR A 84 -36.56 0.59 -9.28
N PRO A 85 -36.03 -0.09 -10.30
CA PRO A 85 -35.22 -1.29 -10.09
C PRO A 85 -33.98 -0.94 -9.28
N VAL A 86 -33.57 -1.83 -8.38
CA VAL A 86 -32.47 -1.58 -7.46
C VAL A 86 -31.39 -2.64 -7.63
N SER A 87 -30.15 -2.19 -7.80
CA SER A 87 -28.97 -3.04 -7.66
C SER A 87 -28.29 -2.73 -6.33
N LEU A 88 -28.27 -3.71 -5.43
CA LEU A 88 -27.60 -3.64 -4.14
C LEU A 88 -26.26 -4.36 -4.20
N THR A 89 -25.22 -3.71 -3.68
CA THR A 89 -23.91 -4.33 -3.49
C THR A 89 -23.58 -4.35 -2.00
N ASP A 90 -23.40 -5.54 -1.43
CA ASP A 90 -22.94 -5.78 -0.06
C ASP A 90 -21.43 -6.05 -0.06
N GLN A 91 -20.71 -5.40 0.86
CA GLN A 91 -19.26 -5.51 0.98
C GLN A 91 -18.83 -6.33 2.20
N PRO A 92 -17.65 -6.95 2.15
CA PRO A 92 -16.95 -7.35 3.36
C PRO A 92 -16.73 -6.13 4.27
N GLY A 93 -16.86 -6.32 5.58
CA GLY A 93 -16.64 -5.24 6.54
C GLY A 93 -15.15 -4.90 6.66
N GLU A 94 -14.82 -3.61 6.72
CA GLU A 94 -13.47 -3.15 7.07
C GLU A 94 -13.19 -3.27 8.58
N ALA A 95 -11.91 -3.43 8.92
CA ALA A 95 -11.38 -3.75 10.24
C ALA A 95 -11.73 -5.16 10.74
N ASP A 96 -11.60 -6.15 9.84
CA ASP A 96 -11.57 -7.54 10.27
C ASP A 96 -10.27 -7.82 11.03
N SER A 97 -10.38 -8.54 12.15
CA SER A 97 -9.25 -9.05 12.92
C SER A 97 -8.23 -9.89 12.13
N THR A 98 -8.54 -10.24 10.87
CA THR A 98 -7.65 -10.97 9.95
C THR A 98 -6.67 -10.08 9.18
N GLY A 99 -6.74 -8.74 9.31
CA GLY A 99 -5.76 -7.82 8.72
C GLY A 99 -5.86 -7.66 7.19
N ARG A 100 -6.99 -8.04 6.59
CA ARG A 100 -7.23 -8.01 5.13
C ARG A 100 -7.87 -6.71 4.64
N ASP A 101 -7.79 -5.64 5.41
CA ASP A 101 -8.42 -4.36 5.08
C ASP A 101 -7.92 -3.81 3.73
N ARG A 102 -6.63 -3.99 3.41
CA ARG A 102 -6.07 -3.57 2.11
C ARG A 102 -6.60 -4.38 0.93
N GLU A 103 -6.75 -5.69 1.12
CA GLU A 103 -7.32 -6.58 0.10
C GLU A 103 -8.79 -6.21 -0.15
N HIS A 104 -9.57 -5.99 0.92
CA HIS A 104 -10.95 -5.56 0.83
C HIS A 104 -11.10 -4.19 0.15
N ALA A 105 -10.25 -3.22 0.49
CA ALA A 105 -10.17 -1.92 -0.16
C ALA A 105 -9.84 -2.03 -1.66
N THR A 106 -8.86 -2.85 -2.01
CA THR A 106 -8.44 -3.07 -3.41
C THR A 106 -9.56 -3.74 -4.20
N ASN A 107 -10.18 -4.79 -3.66
CA ASN A 107 -11.32 -5.47 -4.29
C ASN A 107 -12.50 -4.53 -4.50
N LEU A 108 -12.75 -3.63 -3.56
CA LEU A 108 -13.75 -2.58 -3.67
C LEU A 108 -13.44 -1.63 -4.84
N VAL A 109 -12.22 -1.09 -4.91
CA VAL A 109 -11.82 -0.18 -5.99
C VAL A 109 -11.90 -0.87 -7.36
N THR A 110 -11.38 -2.11 -7.47
CA THR A 110 -11.45 -2.91 -8.69
C THR A 110 -12.90 -3.17 -9.11
N TYR A 111 -13.77 -3.51 -8.17
CA TYR A 111 -15.19 -3.70 -8.44
C TYR A 111 -15.86 -2.41 -8.95
N LEU A 112 -15.61 -1.27 -8.29
CA LEU A 112 -16.21 0.00 -8.69
C LEU A 112 -15.67 0.51 -10.02
N ARG A 113 -14.40 0.25 -10.39
CA ARG A 113 -13.87 0.56 -11.73
C ARG A 113 -14.60 -0.18 -12.84
N GLY A 114 -15.13 -1.37 -12.55
CA GLY A 114 -16.00 -2.12 -13.47
C GLY A 114 -17.40 -1.52 -13.64
N ILE A 115 -17.74 -0.48 -12.88
CA ILE A 115 -19.04 0.17 -12.87
C ILE A 115 -18.88 1.63 -13.30
N GLU A 116 -19.76 2.11 -14.17
CA GLU A 116 -19.67 3.50 -14.65
C GLU A 116 -20.02 4.51 -13.55
N PHE A 117 -21.06 4.21 -12.75
CA PHE A 117 -21.50 5.07 -11.66
C PHE A 117 -22.31 4.35 -10.59
N ILE A 118 -22.36 4.96 -9.40
CA ILE A 118 -23.28 4.62 -8.31
C ILE A 118 -24.14 5.83 -7.95
N HIS A 119 -25.27 5.62 -7.25
CA HIS A 119 -26.12 6.75 -6.82
C HIS A 119 -25.89 7.11 -5.37
N ALA A 120 -25.75 6.07 -4.55
CA ALA A 120 -25.65 6.22 -3.11
C ALA A 120 -24.67 5.22 -2.50
N ILE A 121 -23.98 5.69 -1.48
CA ILE A 121 -23.29 4.87 -0.48
C ILE A 121 -24.09 4.92 0.82
N VAL A 122 -24.46 3.77 1.34
CA VAL A 122 -25.28 3.64 2.54
C VAL A 122 -24.38 3.22 3.70
N LEU A 123 -24.07 4.16 4.58
CA LEU A 123 -23.31 3.91 5.80
C LEU A 123 -24.23 3.36 6.89
N VAL A 124 -24.17 2.06 7.16
CA VAL A 124 -25.00 1.43 8.18
C VAL A 124 -24.34 1.55 9.55
N LYS A 125 -25.05 2.16 10.51
CA LYS A 125 -24.63 2.27 11.91
C LYS A 125 -25.66 1.67 12.84
N ASN A 126 -25.20 0.97 13.88
CA ASN A 126 -26.08 0.53 14.96
C ASN A 126 -26.37 1.70 15.90
N TYR A 127 -27.65 2.08 16.04
CA TYR A 127 -28.10 3.17 16.91
C TYR A 127 -27.73 2.96 18.38
N GLN A 128 -27.68 1.70 18.83
CA GLN A 128 -27.40 1.36 20.23
C GLN A 128 -25.91 1.55 20.60
N ASP A 129 -25.04 1.72 19.61
CA ASP A 129 -23.63 1.96 19.80
C ASP A 129 -23.29 3.40 19.41
N ALA A 130 -23.08 4.23 20.43
CA ALA A 130 -22.88 5.67 20.28
C ALA A 130 -21.46 6.07 19.85
N ARG A 131 -20.49 5.14 19.90
CA ARG A 131 -19.08 5.48 19.79
C ARG A 131 -18.62 5.43 18.33
N ILE A 132 -17.85 6.45 17.95
CA ILE A 132 -17.00 6.44 16.76
C ILE A 132 -15.59 6.08 17.25
N SER A 133 -15.21 4.81 17.09
CA SER A 133 -13.87 4.36 17.44
C SER A 133 -12.83 4.95 16.50
N GLU A 134 -11.56 4.95 16.91
CA GLU A 134 -10.44 5.32 16.04
C GLU A 134 -10.43 4.50 14.74
N THR A 135 -10.68 3.19 14.85
CA THR A 135 -10.86 2.29 13.70
C THR A 135 -11.93 2.78 12.73
N TYR A 136 -13.08 3.26 13.25
CA TYR A 136 -14.14 3.80 12.41
C TYR A 136 -13.73 5.11 11.73
N GLN A 137 -12.97 5.97 12.42
CA GLN A 137 -12.43 7.19 11.82
C GLN A 137 -11.44 6.87 10.69
N ASN A 138 -10.60 5.86 10.88
CA ASN A 138 -9.65 5.43 9.86
C ASN A 138 -10.38 4.86 8.64
N MET A 139 -11.43 4.05 8.82
CA MET A 139 -12.28 3.60 7.72
C MET A 139 -12.87 4.78 6.93
N LEU A 140 -13.39 5.81 7.61
CA LEU A 140 -13.94 6.98 6.91
C LEU A 140 -12.87 7.71 6.10
N LYS A 141 -11.65 7.86 6.64
CA LYS A 141 -10.53 8.48 5.94
C LYS A 141 -10.07 7.64 4.74
N ASN A 142 -10.01 6.32 4.89
CA ASN A 142 -9.66 5.40 3.81
C ASN A 142 -10.71 5.46 2.70
N LEU A 143 -12.00 5.57 3.04
CA LEU A 143 -13.07 5.72 2.07
C LEU A 143 -12.90 7.01 1.25
N GLU A 144 -12.55 8.14 1.91
CA GLU A 144 -12.24 9.39 1.22
C GLU A 144 -10.99 9.29 0.36
N SER A 145 -9.93 8.63 0.82
CA SER A 145 -8.71 8.49 0.03
C SER A 145 -8.95 7.64 -1.23
N MET A 146 -9.76 6.59 -1.12
CA MET A 146 -10.08 5.69 -2.24
C MET A 146 -11.06 6.32 -3.24
N LEU A 147 -12.13 6.94 -2.75
CA LEU A 147 -13.25 7.38 -3.60
C LEU A 147 -13.21 8.90 -3.88
N GLY A 148 -12.34 9.63 -3.21
CA GLY A 148 -12.26 11.08 -3.29
C GLY A 148 -13.32 11.79 -2.44
N ARG A 149 -13.11 13.09 -2.24
CA ARG A 149 -13.93 13.93 -1.35
C ARG A 149 -15.39 14.07 -1.78
N ASP A 150 -15.68 13.96 -3.09
CA ASP A 150 -17.04 14.09 -3.60
C ASP A 150 -17.96 12.92 -3.22
N VAL A 151 -17.39 11.80 -2.76
CA VAL A 151 -18.17 10.63 -2.33
C VAL A 151 -19.18 10.97 -1.22
N TRP A 152 -18.85 11.94 -0.36
CA TRP A 152 -19.69 12.31 0.77
C TRP A 152 -21.01 12.97 0.37
N LYS A 153 -21.09 13.54 -0.84
CA LYS A 153 -22.35 14.04 -1.42
C LYS A 153 -23.32 12.91 -1.73
N HIS A 154 -22.80 11.70 -1.95
CA HIS A 154 -23.57 10.51 -2.28
C HIS A 154 -23.78 9.59 -1.08
N MET A 155 -23.36 9.99 0.14
CA MET A 155 -23.49 9.13 1.31
C MET A 155 -24.77 9.38 2.10
N ILE A 156 -25.49 8.30 2.40
CA ILE A 156 -26.68 8.25 3.25
C ILE A 156 -26.35 7.43 4.50
N ILE A 157 -26.73 7.91 5.68
CA ILE A 157 -26.52 7.20 6.95
C ILE A 157 -27.79 6.43 7.30
N VAL A 158 -27.66 5.12 7.50
CA VAL A 158 -28.77 4.27 7.93
C VAL A 158 -28.53 3.77 9.35
N MET A 159 -29.33 4.25 10.28
CA MET A 159 -29.32 3.85 11.68
C MET A 159 -30.20 2.61 11.86
N THR A 160 -29.61 1.48 12.25
CA THR A 160 -30.34 0.23 12.54
C THR A 160 -30.64 0.09 14.03
N ARG A 161 -31.58 -0.80 14.38
CA ARG A 161 -32.02 -1.04 15.76
C ARG A 161 -32.60 0.22 16.42
N VAL A 162 -33.33 1.02 15.64
CA VAL A 162 -34.06 2.18 16.14
C VAL A 162 -35.37 1.68 16.77
N GLU A 163 -35.25 1.13 17.97
CA GLU A 163 -36.35 0.48 18.68
C GLU A 163 -36.35 0.78 20.19
N GLY A 164 -37.51 0.61 20.81
CA GLY A 164 -37.71 0.81 22.25
C GLY A 164 -37.79 2.29 22.69
N PRO A 165 -37.76 2.56 24.01
CA PRO A 165 -37.99 3.90 24.55
C PRO A 165 -37.00 4.97 24.06
N LYS A 166 -35.80 4.54 23.67
CA LYS A 166 -34.74 5.43 23.17
C LYS A 166 -34.95 5.84 21.71
N ALA A 167 -35.78 5.15 20.93
CA ALA A 167 -36.01 5.44 19.52
C ALA A 167 -36.46 6.90 19.26
N LYS A 168 -37.15 7.53 20.22
CA LYS A 168 -37.55 8.95 20.14
C LYS A 168 -36.36 9.91 19.97
N LYS A 169 -35.16 9.51 20.42
CA LYS A 169 -33.92 10.30 20.30
C LYS A 169 -33.10 9.94 19.06
N ALA A 170 -33.56 9.02 18.21
CA ALA A 170 -32.81 8.62 17.02
C ALA A 170 -32.56 9.76 16.02
N PRO A 171 -33.51 10.69 15.77
CA PRO A 171 -33.24 11.82 14.89
C PRO A 171 -32.16 12.78 15.43
N GLU A 172 -32.17 13.04 16.74
CA GLU A 172 -31.17 13.88 17.42
C GLU A 172 -29.78 13.23 17.33
N TYR A 173 -29.68 11.95 17.69
CA TYR A 173 -28.45 11.18 17.59
C TYR A 173 -27.93 11.09 16.14
N GLY A 174 -28.83 10.91 15.17
CA GLY A 174 -28.48 10.92 13.75
C GLY A 174 -27.80 12.23 13.35
N LYS A 175 -28.35 13.37 13.76
CA LYS A 175 -27.76 14.70 13.52
C LYS A 175 -26.39 14.82 14.17
N GLU A 176 -26.25 14.47 15.45
CA GLU A 176 -24.97 14.47 16.14
C GLU A 176 -23.92 13.60 15.44
N PHE A 177 -24.31 12.40 15.02
CA PHE A 177 -23.43 11.48 14.32
C PHE A 177 -22.97 12.04 12.97
N SER A 178 -23.89 12.61 12.18
CA SER A 178 -23.55 13.28 10.92
C SER A 178 -22.59 14.46 11.12
N ASN A 179 -22.78 15.25 12.19
CA ASN A 179 -21.90 16.37 12.52
C ASN A 179 -20.51 15.89 12.92
N LYS A 180 -20.41 14.82 13.71
CA LYS A 180 -19.11 14.23 14.07
C LYS A 180 -18.35 13.72 12.84
N ILE A 181 -19.02 13.08 11.88
CA ILE A 181 -18.38 12.68 10.61
C ILE A 181 -17.80 13.90 9.90
N ARG A 182 -18.59 14.98 9.78
CA ARG A 182 -18.12 16.25 9.20
C ARG A 182 -16.93 16.83 9.95
N GLU A 183 -16.93 16.81 11.28
CA GLU A 183 -15.82 17.29 12.10
C GLU A 183 -14.55 16.46 11.88
N ILE A 184 -14.66 15.13 11.90
CA ILE A 184 -13.52 14.21 11.71
C ILE A 184 -12.85 14.43 10.35
N LEU A 185 -13.67 14.62 9.31
CA LEU A 185 -13.21 14.75 7.92
C LEU A 185 -13.03 16.21 7.47
N LYS A 186 -13.33 17.18 8.35
CA LYS A 186 -13.29 18.62 8.05
C LYS A 186 -14.12 18.97 6.81
N LEU A 187 -15.38 18.52 6.80
CA LEU A 187 -16.34 18.72 5.72
C LEU A 187 -17.41 19.75 6.11
N THR A 188 -17.89 20.50 5.13
CA THR A 188 -19.06 21.38 5.24
C THR A 188 -20.36 20.59 5.10
N LYS A 189 -21.51 21.23 5.33
CA LYS A 189 -22.83 20.59 5.14
C LYS A 189 -23.14 20.36 3.67
N GLU A 190 -22.60 21.21 2.80
CA GLU A 190 -22.76 21.19 1.36
C GLU A 190 -21.91 20.07 0.74
N GLU A 191 -20.69 19.87 1.23
CA GLU A 191 -19.83 18.75 0.82
C GLU A 191 -20.36 17.39 1.32
N ALA A 192 -21.01 17.38 2.48
CA ALA A 192 -21.50 16.16 3.10
C ALA A 192 -22.92 16.38 3.69
N PRO A 193 -23.98 16.32 2.86
CA PRO A 193 -25.35 16.47 3.34
C PRO A 193 -25.75 15.38 4.33
N LEU A 194 -25.25 14.15 4.13
CA LEU A 194 -25.38 13.00 5.03
C LEU A 194 -26.81 12.81 5.58
N PRO A 195 -27.84 12.66 4.72
CA PRO A 195 -29.19 12.38 5.19
C PRO A 195 -29.18 11.12 6.07
N VAL A 196 -29.94 11.17 7.16
CA VAL A 196 -29.99 10.08 8.14
C VAL A 196 -31.38 9.45 8.13
N LEU A 197 -31.42 8.13 8.00
CA LEU A 197 -32.64 7.34 8.03
C LEU A 197 -32.58 6.31 9.16
N GLY A 198 -33.65 6.21 9.95
CA GLY A 198 -33.78 5.19 10.99
C GLY A 198 -34.53 3.95 10.48
N LEU A 199 -33.99 2.77 10.78
CA LEU A 199 -34.63 1.47 10.54
C LEU A 199 -34.90 0.75 11.87
N SER A 200 -36.18 0.41 12.05
CA SER A 200 -36.65 -0.53 13.08
C SER A 200 -36.38 -1.96 12.63
N ASN A 201 -36.09 -2.86 13.57
CA ASN A 201 -35.95 -4.30 13.29
C ASN A 201 -37.26 -5.07 13.50
N PHE A 202 -38.35 -4.40 13.90
CA PHE A 202 -39.66 -5.02 14.00
C PHE A 202 -40.25 -5.24 12.60
N ASP A 203 -40.90 -6.39 12.44
CA ASP A 203 -41.52 -6.78 11.17
C ASP A 203 -42.48 -5.68 10.67
N GLU A 204 -42.45 -5.44 9.36
CA GLU A 204 -43.24 -4.45 8.60
C GLU A 204 -42.91 -2.97 8.84
N GLN A 205 -42.31 -2.59 9.97
CA GLN A 205 -41.96 -1.18 10.26
C GLN A 205 -40.72 -0.65 9.50
N TYR A 206 -39.98 -1.53 8.85
CA TYR A 206 -38.78 -1.15 8.08
C TYR A 206 -39.10 -0.79 6.63
N LEU A 207 -40.29 -1.18 6.12
CA LEU A 207 -40.60 -1.07 4.70
C LEU A 207 -40.77 0.37 4.24
N GLU A 208 -41.56 1.18 4.95
CA GLU A 208 -41.79 2.59 4.62
C GLU A 208 -40.47 3.39 4.62
N PRO A 209 -39.61 3.34 5.66
CA PRO A 209 -38.30 3.98 5.61
C PRO A 209 -37.43 3.53 4.42
N LEU A 210 -37.42 2.24 4.10
CA LEU A 210 -36.71 1.75 2.91
C LEU A 210 -37.31 2.31 1.62
N GLN A 211 -38.64 2.41 1.52
CA GLN A 211 -39.27 3.03 0.37
C GLN A 211 -38.88 4.51 0.24
N ILE A 212 -38.81 5.27 1.34
CA ILE A 212 -38.31 6.65 1.35
C ILE A 212 -36.85 6.70 0.86
N LEU A 213 -36.00 5.80 1.36
CA LEU A 213 -34.60 5.69 0.94
C LEU A 213 -34.48 5.55 -0.58
N ILE A 214 -35.15 4.53 -1.13
CA ILE A 214 -35.01 4.15 -2.53
C ILE A 214 -35.75 5.10 -3.47
N ASN A 215 -36.97 5.51 -3.11
CA ASN A 215 -37.85 6.25 -4.01
C ASN A 215 -37.63 7.76 -3.97
N GLU A 216 -37.13 8.28 -2.86
CA GLU A 216 -37.03 9.72 -2.62
C GLU A 216 -35.58 10.17 -2.43
N LEU A 217 -34.82 9.58 -1.52
CA LEU A 217 -33.47 10.06 -1.17
C LEU A 217 -32.45 9.76 -2.27
N VAL A 218 -32.32 8.50 -2.67
CA VAL A 218 -31.29 8.09 -3.65
C VAL A 218 -31.42 8.82 -5.00
N PRO A 219 -32.62 9.00 -5.58
CA PRO A 219 -32.76 9.71 -6.85
C PRO A 219 -32.29 11.17 -6.82
N GLN A 220 -32.26 11.81 -5.64
CA GLN A 220 -31.82 13.21 -5.49
C GLN A 220 -30.30 13.38 -5.51
N LEU A 221 -29.54 12.30 -5.28
CA LEU A 221 -28.08 12.37 -5.16
C LEU A 221 -27.38 12.47 -6.52
N GLY A 222 -28.06 12.14 -7.62
CA GLY A 222 -27.45 12.08 -8.95
C GLY A 222 -26.49 10.90 -9.11
N LYS A 223 -25.53 11.03 -10.04
CA LYS A 223 -24.59 9.96 -10.40
C LYS A 223 -23.19 10.29 -9.86
N PHE A 224 -22.62 9.36 -9.09
CA PHE A 224 -21.22 9.37 -8.70
C PHE A 224 -20.44 8.50 -9.69
N HIS A 225 -19.59 9.11 -10.51
CA HIS A 225 -18.80 8.39 -11.50
C HIS A 225 -17.55 7.76 -10.87
N CYS A 226 -17.33 6.47 -11.13
CA CYS A 226 -16.24 5.68 -10.55
C CYS A 226 -14.94 5.73 -11.37
N ASN A 227 -14.69 6.85 -12.06
CA ASN A 227 -13.55 6.98 -12.97
C ASN A 227 -12.24 7.35 -12.25
N ASN A 228 -12.34 8.08 -11.15
CA ASN A 228 -11.20 8.64 -10.42
C ASN A 228 -11.08 7.96 -9.04
N LEU A 229 -10.91 6.64 -9.05
CA LEU A 229 -10.73 5.86 -7.82
C LEU A 229 -9.25 5.57 -7.60
N HIS A 230 -8.80 5.73 -6.37
CA HIS A 230 -7.43 5.44 -5.97
C HIS A 230 -7.37 4.11 -5.24
N SER A 231 -6.59 3.17 -5.79
CA SER A 231 -6.29 1.92 -5.08
C SER A 231 -5.10 2.15 -4.16
N PRO A 232 -5.15 1.72 -2.88
CA PRO A 232 -3.96 1.70 -2.03
C PRO A 232 -2.80 0.88 -2.63
N LEU A 233 -3.09 -0.06 -3.52
CA LEU A 233 -2.08 -0.86 -4.21
C LEU A 233 -1.30 -0.04 -5.26
N GLU A 234 -1.96 0.89 -5.95
CA GLU A 234 -1.30 1.73 -6.97
C GLU A 234 -0.24 2.66 -6.36
N GLU A 235 -0.46 3.13 -5.14
CA GLU A 235 0.54 3.91 -4.41
C GLU A 235 1.80 3.06 -4.16
N LEU A 236 1.63 1.82 -3.72
CA LEU A 236 2.73 0.90 -3.46
C LEU A 236 3.44 0.46 -4.74
N GLU A 237 2.72 0.25 -5.85
CA GLU A 237 3.31 -0.04 -7.15
C GLU A 237 4.20 1.12 -7.63
N ASN A 238 3.72 2.36 -7.46
CA ASN A 238 4.51 3.54 -7.81
C ASN A 238 5.75 3.69 -6.91
N GLU A 239 5.63 3.44 -5.61
CA GLU A 239 6.77 3.41 -4.68
C GLU A 239 7.78 2.32 -5.05
N LEU A 240 7.31 1.12 -5.38
CA LEU A 240 8.15 0.00 -5.81
C LEU A 240 8.90 0.35 -7.09
N VAL A 241 8.22 0.90 -8.10
CA VAL A 241 8.85 1.35 -9.35
C VAL A 241 9.92 2.42 -9.08
N ALA A 242 9.65 3.35 -8.17
CA ALA A 242 10.63 4.37 -7.77
C ALA A 242 11.86 3.73 -7.10
N LYS A 243 11.66 2.77 -6.20
CA LYS A 243 12.74 2.05 -5.50
C LYS A 243 13.57 1.17 -6.41
N VAL A 244 12.95 0.52 -7.39
CA VAL A 244 13.66 -0.23 -8.45
C VAL A 244 14.58 0.71 -9.23
N ARG A 245 14.08 1.88 -9.66
CA ARG A 245 14.92 2.87 -10.37
C ARG A 245 16.09 3.39 -9.53
N GLU A 246 15.89 3.63 -8.24
CA GLU A 246 16.98 4.01 -7.33
C GLU A 246 18.04 2.91 -7.25
N THR A 247 17.60 1.66 -7.21
CA THR A 247 18.47 0.48 -7.13
C THR A 247 19.26 0.29 -8.42
N ASP A 248 18.61 0.40 -9.59
CA ASP A 248 19.26 0.34 -10.90
C ASP A 248 20.34 1.43 -11.05
N ALA A 249 20.03 2.65 -10.60
CA ALA A 249 21.00 3.75 -10.62
C ALA A 249 22.20 3.52 -9.69
N ALA A 250 21.98 2.86 -8.54
CA ALA A 250 23.06 2.47 -7.65
C ALA A 250 23.94 1.36 -8.26
N PHE A 251 23.33 0.38 -8.94
CA PHE A 251 24.05 -0.66 -9.67
C PHE A 251 24.90 -0.10 -10.81
N ALA A 252 24.35 0.84 -11.59
CA ALA A 252 25.11 1.50 -12.65
C ALA A 252 26.38 2.18 -12.11
N LYS A 253 26.28 2.89 -10.98
CA LYS A 253 27.45 3.49 -10.31
C LYS A 253 28.43 2.45 -9.80
N TYR A 254 27.94 1.33 -9.27
CA TYR A 254 28.81 0.24 -8.84
C TYR A 254 29.60 -0.35 -10.00
N ASP A 255 28.96 -0.55 -11.16
CA ASP A 255 29.61 -1.05 -12.36
C ASP A 255 30.66 -0.08 -12.89
N GLU A 256 30.41 1.24 -12.85
CA GLU A 256 31.42 2.26 -13.15
C GLU A 256 32.64 2.13 -12.22
N PHE A 257 32.43 2.06 -10.90
CA PHE A 257 33.54 1.87 -9.94
C PHE A 257 34.31 0.57 -10.17
N ARG A 258 33.61 -0.50 -10.55
CA ARG A 258 34.23 -1.79 -10.86
C ARG A 258 35.12 -1.70 -12.10
N GLN A 259 34.65 -1.04 -13.17
CA GLN A 259 35.45 -0.82 -14.37
C GLN A 259 36.70 0.03 -14.09
N ASP A 260 36.58 1.07 -13.26
CA ASP A 260 37.71 1.89 -12.82
C ASP A 260 38.74 1.07 -12.02
N LEU A 261 38.26 0.21 -11.13
CA LEU A 261 39.10 -0.69 -10.34
C LEU A 261 39.85 -1.70 -11.23
N ASP A 262 39.15 -2.31 -12.19
CA ASP A 262 39.75 -3.21 -13.17
C ASP A 262 40.81 -2.49 -14.02
N GLY A 263 40.55 -1.24 -14.40
CA GLY A 263 41.51 -0.37 -15.08
C GLY A 263 42.74 -0.03 -14.23
N LEU A 264 42.59 0.18 -12.92
CA LEU A 264 43.71 0.34 -11.99
C LEU A 264 44.54 -0.95 -11.87
N TYR A 265 43.90 -2.11 -11.77
CA TYR A 265 44.59 -3.40 -11.72
C TYR A 265 45.40 -3.66 -13.00
N ALA A 266 44.85 -3.38 -14.18
CA ALA A 266 45.56 -3.52 -15.45
C ALA A 266 46.82 -2.63 -15.51
N ARG A 267 46.72 -1.38 -15.02
CA ARG A 267 47.88 -0.46 -14.91
C ARG A 267 48.93 -0.95 -13.93
N LEU A 268 48.52 -1.51 -12.80
CA LEU A 268 49.43 -2.10 -11.81
C LEU A 268 50.23 -3.25 -12.43
N ILE A 269 49.55 -4.21 -13.07
CA ILE A 269 50.19 -5.35 -13.74
C ILE A 269 51.19 -4.88 -14.81
N THR A 270 50.80 -3.90 -15.63
CA THR A 270 51.68 -3.32 -16.67
C THR A 270 52.93 -2.69 -16.05
N THR A 271 52.78 -1.97 -14.93
CA THR A 271 53.89 -1.33 -14.22
C THR A 271 54.83 -2.37 -13.62
N GLU A 272 54.30 -3.43 -13.01
CA GLU A 272 55.10 -4.55 -12.49
C GLU A 272 55.90 -5.25 -13.61
N GLN A 273 55.29 -5.48 -14.77
CA GLN A 273 55.99 -6.05 -15.93
C GLN A 273 57.12 -5.14 -16.43
N ARG A 274 56.89 -3.82 -16.51
CA ARG A 274 57.92 -2.84 -16.87
C ARG A 274 59.09 -2.87 -15.89
N LEU A 275 58.81 -2.87 -14.58
CA LEU A 275 59.84 -2.98 -13.55
C LEU A 275 60.67 -4.26 -13.70
N LYS A 276 60.03 -5.41 -13.94
CA LYS A 276 60.73 -6.67 -14.21
C LYS A 276 61.61 -6.62 -15.47
N SER A 277 61.14 -5.97 -16.54
CA SER A 277 61.93 -5.82 -17.77
C SER A 277 63.16 -4.93 -17.57
N LEU A 278 63.02 -3.85 -16.79
CA LEU A 278 64.13 -2.98 -16.43
C LEU A 278 65.15 -3.72 -15.58
N ASP A 279 64.69 -4.47 -14.58
CA ASP A 279 65.55 -5.30 -13.73
C ASP A 279 66.38 -6.30 -14.55
N ASN A 280 65.74 -7.03 -15.47
CA ASN A 280 66.43 -7.93 -16.39
C ASN A 280 67.43 -7.20 -17.30
N SER A 281 67.08 -6.01 -17.81
CA SER A 281 67.98 -5.20 -18.63
C SER A 281 69.20 -4.74 -17.83
N PHE A 282 69.01 -4.29 -16.59
CA PHE A 282 70.08 -3.93 -15.68
C PHE A 282 71.01 -5.10 -15.44
N VAL A 283 70.47 -6.27 -15.06
CA VAL A 283 71.25 -7.51 -14.88
C VAL A 283 72.07 -7.85 -16.13
N SER A 284 71.47 -7.73 -17.33
CA SER A 284 72.18 -8.02 -18.59
C SER A 284 73.30 -7.02 -18.91
N MET A 285 73.13 -5.74 -18.55
CA MET A 285 74.18 -4.73 -18.72
C MET A 285 75.39 -5.06 -17.83
N PHE A 286 75.16 -5.62 -16.65
CA PHE A 286 76.22 -5.97 -15.69
C PHE A 286 76.93 -7.28 -15.99
N THR A 287 76.29 -8.22 -16.67
CA THR A 287 76.98 -9.43 -17.11
C THR A 287 77.93 -9.17 -18.29
N GLN A 288 77.76 -8.06 -19.02
CA GLN A 288 78.58 -7.72 -20.19
C GLN A 288 79.82 -6.87 -19.88
N ASP A 289 79.84 -6.09 -18.78
CA ASP A 289 81.01 -5.31 -18.36
C ASP A 289 81.38 -5.56 -16.89
N PRO A 290 82.41 -6.41 -16.62
CA PRO A 290 82.86 -6.72 -15.26
C PRO A 290 83.35 -5.50 -14.47
N ASN A 291 83.82 -4.44 -15.14
CA ASN A 291 84.34 -3.25 -14.47
C ASN A 291 83.22 -2.38 -13.89
N LEU A 292 82.01 -2.44 -14.44
CA LEU A 292 80.85 -1.72 -13.91
C LEU A 292 80.33 -2.31 -12.59
N LYS A 293 80.59 -3.60 -12.32
CA LYS A 293 80.11 -4.30 -11.13
C LYS A 293 80.56 -3.62 -9.83
N HIS A 294 81.84 -3.23 -9.76
CA HIS A 294 82.40 -2.57 -8.57
C HIS A 294 81.80 -1.18 -8.31
N LEU A 295 81.45 -0.44 -9.37
CA LEU A 295 80.84 0.89 -9.24
C LEU A 295 79.43 0.80 -8.64
N ILE A 296 78.70 -0.28 -8.95
CA ILE A 296 77.32 -0.44 -8.48
C ILE A 296 77.24 -1.05 -7.11
N ASP A 297 78.13 -1.96 -6.74
CA ASP A 297 78.24 -2.39 -5.36
C ASP A 297 78.45 -1.16 -4.45
N ALA A 298 79.27 -0.20 -4.88
CA ALA A 298 79.44 1.08 -4.20
C ALA A 298 78.16 1.95 -4.17
N ILE A 299 77.42 2.07 -5.28
CA ILE A 299 76.17 2.83 -5.34
C ILE A 299 75.06 2.18 -4.49
N VAL A 300 74.92 0.85 -4.52
CA VAL A 300 73.94 0.10 -3.72
C VAL A 300 74.25 0.24 -2.23
N LEU A 301 75.52 0.11 -1.84
CA LEU A 301 75.96 0.42 -0.47
C LEU A 301 75.62 1.85 -0.08
N TYR A 302 75.88 2.82 -0.95
CA TYR A 302 75.54 4.23 -0.71
C TYR A 302 74.03 4.43 -0.49
N PHE A 303 73.17 3.90 -1.36
CA PHE A 303 71.72 4.00 -1.21
C PHE A 303 71.22 3.28 0.04
N PHE A 304 71.78 2.12 0.38
CA PHE A 304 71.46 1.39 1.60
C PHE A 304 71.78 2.21 2.85
N PHE A 305 72.97 2.84 2.89
CA PHE A 305 73.36 3.74 3.97
C PHE A 305 72.46 4.99 4.05
N CYS A 306 72.10 5.60 2.91
CA CYS A 306 71.18 6.73 2.89
C CYS A 306 69.77 6.36 3.41
N ASN A 307 69.25 5.18 3.05
CA ASN A 307 67.94 4.72 3.52
C ASN A 307 67.92 4.42 5.02
N ILE A 308 68.99 3.79 5.54
CA ILE A 308 69.17 3.60 6.99
C ILE A 308 69.22 4.95 7.69
N HIS A 309 70.00 5.90 7.17
CA HIS A 309 70.13 7.22 7.78
C HIS A 309 68.80 7.99 7.81
N GLN A 310 68.00 7.94 6.73
CA GLN A 310 66.66 8.55 6.73
C GLN A 310 65.72 7.88 7.72
N ARG A 311 65.72 6.54 7.83
CA ARG A 311 64.89 5.83 8.82
C ARG A 311 65.28 6.13 10.27
N ILE A 312 66.56 6.38 10.53
CA ILE A 312 67.04 6.78 11.86
C ILE A 312 66.53 8.19 12.18
N ILE A 313 66.70 9.15 11.26
CA ILE A 313 66.23 10.53 11.46
C ILE A 313 64.71 10.61 11.66
N TYR A 314 63.91 9.86 10.89
CA TYR A 314 62.45 9.94 10.97
C TYR A 314 61.84 9.19 12.17
N ASN A 315 62.61 8.37 12.88
CA ASN A 315 62.13 7.61 14.06
C ASN A 315 62.67 8.16 15.41
N THR A 316 63.40 9.27 15.40
CA THR A 316 63.85 10.02 16.60
C THR A 316 63.13 11.35 16.71
#